data_AF-A0A2V2WPD0-F1
#
_entry.id   AF-A0A2V2WPD0-F1
#
_cell.length_a   1.000
_cell.length_b   1.000
_cell.length_c   1.000
_cell.angle_alpha   90.00
_cell.angle_beta   90.00
_cell.angle_gamma   90.00
#
_symmetry.space_group_name_H-M   'P 1'
#
loop_
_entity.id
_entity.type
_entity.pdbx_description
1 polymer ?
#
loop_
_entity_poly.entity_id
_entity_poly.type
_entity_poly.pdbx_seq_one_letter_code
_entity_poly.pdbx_strand_id
1 'polypeptide(L)'
;MERVVQITRVQVGHVVGRGGATIKELQCTTGASVEIIDGPSVRITGDSEEKVLAALERVQAIVACQKNPEYEGPVGAKLRREADALGARRSKLFDEATARRNEGDAQAAHKLVEEAKEVGRQMEEKNKEAAAAIAHYNNEGKGKGDDYFDMHGLRKEEAMTMLQFRIQRLRAKPSGTVTDFELITGAGHHSAPGKKQLLKAATVAYLQGEGIPFTEVSAGSLMANIIGTGEAAVAAPTATAMAADAAAKKDEKKAAASASASKLQQTTEKRKEKGKCGGLCTVM
;
A
#
# COMPACT_ATOMS: atom_id res chain seq x y z
N MET A 1 45.60 0.30 5.73
CA MET A 1 44.55 1.33 5.67
C MET A 1 43.31 0.84 6.41
N GLU A 2 42.60 1.72 7.13
CA GLU A 2 41.40 1.36 7.92
C GLU A 2 40.22 2.29 7.56
N ARG A 3 39.02 1.71 7.48
CA ARG A 3 37.74 2.42 7.37
C ARG A 3 36.72 1.81 8.32
N VAL A 4 35.90 2.65 8.93
CA VAL A 4 34.81 2.22 9.81
C VAL A 4 33.49 2.68 9.19
N VAL A 5 32.58 1.73 8.99
CA VAL A 5 31.23 1.99 8.46
C VAL A 5 30.23 1.76 9.57
N GLN A 6 29.44 2.80 9.89
CA GLN A 6 28.30 2.66 10.79
C GLN A 6 27.11 2.08 10.03
N ILE A 7 26.58 0.99 10.55
CA ILE A 7 25.44 0.28 10.02
C ILE A 7 24.42 0.03 11.14
N THR A 8 23.38 -0.76 10.91
CA THR A 8 22.40 -1.18 11.92
C THR A 8 22.62 -2.64 12.29
N ARG A 9 22.09 -3.10 13.43
CA ARG A 9 22.21 -4.52 13.85
C ARG A 9 21.68 -5.51 12.80
N VAL A 10 20.68 -5.11 12.02
CA VAL A 10 20.11 -5.94 10.93
C VAL A 10 21.04 -6.00 9.72
N GLN A 11 21.72 -4.88 9.42
CA GLN A 11 22.73 -4.79 8.36
C GLN A 11 23.92 -5.69 8.67
N VAL A 12 24.38 -5.74 9.93
CA VAL A 12 25.47 -6.63 10.38
C VAL A 12 25.16 -8.08 10.01
N GLY A 13 23.96 -8.58 10.31
CA GLY A 13 23.57 -9.96 10.01
C GLY A 13 23.64 -10.33 8.52
N HIS A 14 23.43 -9.36 7.63
CA HIS A 14 23.47 -9.61 6.17
C HIS A 14 24.84 -9.38 5.55
N VAL A 15 25.63 -8.46 6.11
CA VAL A 15 27.07 -8.37 5.78
C VAL A 15 27.77 -9.67 6.16
N VAL A 16 27.38 -10.30 7.28
CA VAL A 16 27.86 -11.63 7.68
C VAL A 16 27.30 -12.74 6.77
N GLY A 17 25.99 -12.71 6.50
CA GLY A 17 25.29 -13.74 5.74
C GLY A 17 25.02 -15.01 6.56
N ARG A 18 24.23 -15.95 6.02
CA ARG A 18 23.93 -17.23 6.69
C ARG A 18 25.23 -17.99 6.96
N GLY A 19 25.57 -18.19 8.24
CA GLY A 19 26.79 -18.89 8.66
C GLY A 19 28.10 -18.18 8.30
N GLY A 20 28.08 -16.87 8.02
CA GLY A 20 29.30 -16.12 7.66
C GLY A 20 29.74 -16.29 6.21
N ALA A 21 28.90 -16.82 5.31
CA ALA A 21 29.26 -17.03 3.91
C ALA A 21 29.58 -15.72 3.18
N THR A 22 28.77 -14.68 3.39
CA THR A 22 28.88 -13.40 2.68
C THR A 22 30.12 -12.62 3.12
N ILE A 23 30.46 -12.61 4.42
CA ILE A 23 31.68 -11.95 4.90
C ILE A 23 32.95 -12.67 4.42
N LYS A 24 32.93 -14.01 4.35
CA LYS A 24 34.05 -14.79 3.81
C LYS A 24 34.25 -14.54 2.32
N GLU A 25 33.17 -14.51 1.55
CA GLU A 25 33.21 -14.18 0.12
C GLU A 25 33.74 -12.76 -0.09
N LEU A 26 33.28 -11.79 0.71
CA LEU A 26 33.70 -10.40 0.63
C LEU A 26 35.19 -10.25 0.94
N GLN A 27 35.69 -10.88 2.00
CA GLN A 27 37.11 -10.90 2.34
C GLN A 27 37.95 -11.59 1.25
N CYS A 28 37.47 -12.72 0.70
CA CYS A 28 38.14 -13.44 -0.38
C CYS A 28 38.22 -12.61 -1.68
N THR A 29 37.12 -11.97 -2.05
CA THR A 29 37.00 -11.21 -3.31
C THR A 29 37.78 -9.90 -3.27
N THR A 30 37.75 -9.20 -2.13
CA THR A 30 38.33 -7.86 -2.00
C THR A 30 39.75 -7.88 -1.43
N GLY A 31 40.13 -8.99 -0.78
CA GLY A 31 41.41 -9.12 -0.08
C GLY A 31 41.56 -8.19 1.13
N ALA A 32 40.46 -7.60 1.61
CA ALA A 32 40.41 -6.79 2.82
C ALA A 32 39.87 -7.61 3.99
N SER A 33 40.41 -7.42 5.19
CA SER A 33 39.89 -8.01 6.43
C SER A 33 38.74 -7.17 6.96
N VAL A 34 37.63 -7.83 7.26
CA VAL A 34 36.38 -7.20 7.70
C VAL A 34 36.01 -7.73 9.08
N GLU A 35 36.02 -6.86 10.08
CA GLU A 35 35.73 -7.17 11.48
C GLU A 35 34.53 -6.38 11.98
N ILE A 36 33.79 -6.96 12.93
CA ILE A 36 32.66 -6.30 13.59
C ILE A 36 33.17 -5.82 14.95
N ILE A 37 33.15 -4.51 15.18
CA ILE A 37 33.53 -3.92 16.47
C ILE A 37 32.27 -3.75 17.32
N ASP A 38 32.38 -3.84 18.65
CA ASP A 38 31.31 -3.65 19.63
C ASP A 38 30.44 -2.41 19.33
N GLY A 39 29.29 -2.67 18.70
CA GLY A 39 28.37 -1.70 18.13
C GLY A 39 27.86 -2.14 16.76
N PRO A 40 26.91 -1.41 16.13
CA PRO A 40 26.49 -1.69 14.77
C PRO A 40 27.50 -1.05 13.79
N SER A 41 28.77 -1.42 13.89
CA SER A 41 29.87 -0.85 13.09
C SER A 41 30.75 -1.95 12.51
N VAL A 42 31.15 -1.78 11.25
CA VAL A 42 32.04 -2.71 10.55
C VAL A 42 33.36 -2.00 10.27
N ARG A 43 34.45 -2.62 10.72
CA ARG A 43 35.83 -2.21 10.45
C ARG A 43 36.32 -2.94 9.21
N ILE A 44 36.85 -2.20 8.26
CA ILE A 44 37.48 -2.73 7.06
C ILE A 44 38.94 -2.33 7.11
N THR A 45 39.83 -3.31 7.09
CA THR A 45 41.28 -3.13 7.09
C THR A 45 41.88 -3.81 5.86
N GLY A 46 42.86 -3.17 5.22
CA GLY A 46 43.49 -3.74 4.03
C GLY A 46 44.84 -3.11 3.72
N ASP A 47 45.64 -3.84 2.93
CA ASP A 47 47.02 -3.49 2.59
C ASP A 47 47.12 -2.30 1.63
N SER A 48 46.11 -2.12 0.77
CA SER A 48 46.03 -1.05 -0.22
C SER A 48 44.69 -0.31 -0.09
N GLU A 49 44.71 0.99 -0.40
CA GLU A 49 43.51 1.83 -0.41
C GLU A 49 42.44 1.33 -1.40
N GLU A 50 42.86 0.77 -2.54
CA GLU A 50 41.97 0.18 -3.55
C GLU A 50 41.17 -1.01 -3.00
N LYS A 51 41.82 -1.90 -2.25
CA LYS A 51 41.16 -3.06 -1.61
C LYS A 51 40.14 -2.62 -0.57
N VAL A 52 40.48 -1.61 0.23
CA VAL A 52 39.59 -1.06 1.26
C VAL A 52 38.39 -0.36 0.61
N LEU A 53 38.59 0.37 -0.48
CA LEU A 53 37.50 1.05 -1.20
C LEU A 53 36.57 0.03 -1.89
N ALA A 54 37.10 -1.02 -2.53
CA ALA A 54 36.29 -2.09 -3.11
C ALA A 54 35.46 -2.84 -2.05
N ALA A 55 36.04 -3.12 -0.89
CA ALA A 55 35.31 -3.70 0.24
C ALA A 55 34.25 -2.75 0.81
N LEU A 56 34.55 -1.45 0.90
CA LEU A 56 33.61 -0.43 1.33
C LEU A 56 32.43 -0.32 0.36
N GLU A 57 32.66 -0.27 -0.94
CA GLU A 57 31.60 -0.27 -1.96
C GLU A 57 30.75 -1.54 -1.87
N ARG A 58 31.36 -2.71 -1.65
CA ARG A 58 30.63 -3.97 -1.51
C ARG A 58 29.77 -4.00 -0.25
N VAL A 59 30.30 -3.55 0.89
CA VAL A 59 29.55 -3.42 2.14
C VAL A 59 28.44 -2.38 1.99
N GLN A 60 28.71 -1.24 1.38
CA GLN A 60 27.71 -0.21 1.10
C GLN A 60 26.64 -0.70 0.13
N ALA A 61 26.98 -1.51 -0.87
CA ALA A 61 26.01 -2.14 -1.78
C ALA A 61 25.10 -3.11 -1.03
N ILE A 62 25.64 -3.98 -0.15
CA ILE A 62 24.84 -4.88 0.70
C ILE A 62 23.91 -4.07 1.63
N VAL A 63 24.44 -3.00 2.22
CA VAL A 63 23.71 -2.06 3.08
C VAL A 63 22.66 -1.27 2.30
N ALA A 64 22.91 -0.92 1.03
CA ALA A 64 22.00 -0.20 0.16
C ALA A 64 20.88 -1.11 -0.38
N CYS A 65 21.20 -2.34 -0.76
CA CYS A 65 20.21 -3.38 -1.07
C CYS A 65 19.25 -3.61 0.11
N GLN A 66 19.73 -3.45 1.34
CA GLN A 66 18.85 -3.43 2.50
C GLN A 66 18.04 -2.15 2.65
N LYS A 67 18.55 -0.97 2.27
CA LYS A 67 17.79 0.28 2.42
C LYS A 67 16.54 0.32 1.54
N ASN A 68 16.51 -0.43 0.45
CA ASN A 68 15.34 -0.55 -0.42
C ASN A 68 15.30 -1.92 -1.12
N PRO A 69 15.03 -3.03 -0.40
CA PRO A 69 14.83 -4.29 -1.07
C PRO A 69 13.58 -4.10 -1.93
N GLU A 70 13.70 -4.36 -3.22
CA GLU A 70 12.68 -4.03 -4.21
C GLU A 70 11.48 -5.00 -4.09
N TYR A 71 10.75 -4.89 -2.98
CA TYR A 71 9.58 -5.72 -2.68
C TYR A 71 8.36 -5.32 -3.51
N GLU A 72 8.42 -4.19 -4.21
CA GLU A 72 7.31 -3.70 -5.02
C GLU A 72 7.37 -4.17 -6.49
N GLY A 73 8.54 -4.67 -6.92
CA GLY A 73 8.82 -4.98 -8.31
C GLY A 73 8.80 -3.74 -9.22
N PRO A 74 9.27 -3.85 -10.47
CA PRO A 74 9.41 -2.70 -11.37
C PRO A 74 8.06 -2.06 -11.74
N VAL A 75 7.02 -2.89 -11.94
CA VAL A 75 5.68 -2.42 -12.29
C VAL A 75 4.98 -1.77 -11.09
N GLY A 76 5.03 -2.41 -9.92
CA GLY A 76 4.43 -1.90 -8.69
C GLY A 76 5.06 -0.58 -8.27
N ALA A 77 6.39 -0.48 -8.31
CA ALA A 77 7.12 0.75 -7.97
C ALA A 77 6.77 1.92 -8.91
N LYS A 78 6.57 1.66 -10.21
CA LYS A 78 6.13 2.68 -11.17
C LYS A 78 4.73 3.20 -10.81
N LEU A 79 3.78 2.30 -10.58
CA LEU A 79 2.40 2.66 -10.23
C LEU A 79 2.33 3.38 -8.88
N ARG A 80 3.17 3.00 -7.91
CA ARG A 80 3.30 3.74 -6.64
C ARG A 80 3.78 5.16 -6.85
N ARG A 81 4.78 5.36 -7.70
CA ARG A 81 5.26 6.71 -8.02
C ARG A 81 4.18 7.58 -8.65
N GLU A 82 3.37 7.01 -9.54
CA GLU A 82 2.21 7.70 -10.13
C GLU A 82 1.18 8.07 -9.04
N ALA A 83 0.86 7.14 -8.14
CA ALA A 83 -0.05 7.39 -7.02
C ALA A 83 0.50 8.46 -6.06
N ASP A 84 1.79 8.43 -5.75
CA ASP A 84 2.42 9.41 -4.86
C ASP A 84 2.44 10.82 -5.48
N ALA A 85 2.62 10.92 -6.80
CA ALA A 85 2.48 12.20 -7.53
C ALA A 85 1.05 12.75 -7.42
N LEU A 86 0.03 11.90 -7.54
CA LEU A 86 -1.36 12.27 -7.31
C LEU A 86 -1.62 12.67 -5.84
N GLY A 87 -1.02 11.96 -4.88
CA GLY A 87 -1.09 12.30 -3.45
C GLY A 87 -0.46 13.66 -3.13
N ALA A 88 0.68 13.98 -3.74
CA ALA A 88 1.31 15.29 -3.63
C ALA A 88 0.42 16.39 -4.23
N ARG A 89 -0.19 16.14 -5.40
CA ARG A 89 -1.14 17.08 -6.02
C ARG A 89 -2.38 17.31 -5.14
N ARG A 90 -2.96 16.23 -4.60
CA ARG A 90 -4.09 16.28 -3.66
C ARG A 90 -3.78 17.14 -2.44
N SER A 91 -2.60 16.95 -1.85
CA SER A 91 -2.18 17.70 -0.66
C SER A 91 -2.11 19.20 -0.96
N LYS A 92 -1.50 19.59 -2.09
CA LYS A 92 -1.45 20.99 -2.55
C LYS A 92 -2.84 21.61 -2.72
N LEU A 93 -3.78 20.88 -3.35
CA LEU A 93 -5.15 21.37 -3.52
C LEU A 93 -5.87 21.57 -2.19
N PHE A 94 -5.63 20.72 -1.19
CA PHE A 94 -6.18 20.93 0.16
C PHE A 94 -5.54 22.12 0.89
N ASP A 95 -4.23 22.31 0.73
CA ASP A 95 -3.52 23.45 1.31
C ASP A 95 -4.06 24.77 0.72
N GLU A 96 -4.21 24.82 -0.61
CA GLU A 96 -4.82 25.95 -1.32
C GLU A 96 -6.29 26.17 -0.92
N ALA A 97 -7.08 25.10 -0.82
CA ALA A 97 -8.47 25.20 -0.38
C ALA A 97 -8.58 25.77 1.05
N THR A 98 -7.65 25.37 1.93
CA THR A 98 -7.59 25.86 3.31
C THR A 98 -7.22 27.33 3.33
N ALA A 99 -6.25 27.76 2.51
CA ALA A 99 -5.89 29.18 2.37
C ALA A 99 -7.08 30.02 1.89
N ARG A 100 -7.79 29.59 0.83
CA ARG A 100 -8.99 30.28 0.32
C ARG A 100 -10.10 30.39 1.36
N ARG A 101 -10.29 29.35 2.18
CA ARG A 101 -11.26 29.37 3.27
C ARG A 101 -10.88 30.38 4.34
N ASN A 102 -9.60 30.50 4.67
CA ASN A 102 -9.09 31.48 5.64
C ASN A 102 -9.20 32.92 5.12
N GLU A 103 -9.12 33.12 3.80
CA GLU A 103 -9.37 34.41 3.13
C GLU A 103 -10.86 34.78 3.05
N GLY A 104 -11.77 33.88 3.44
CA GLY A 104 -13.22 34.08 3.39
C GLY A 104 -13.87 33.70 2.06
N ASP A 105 -13.12 33.19 1.09
CA ASP A 105 -13.66 32.69 -0.19
C ASP A 105 -14.08 31.22 -0.07
N ALA A 106 -15.24 31.01 0.52
CA ALA A 106 -15.83 29.68 0.70
C ALA A 106 -16.15 28.98 -0.64
N GLN A 107 -16.46 29.74 -1.70
CA GLN A 107 -16.84 29.15 -2.99
C GLN A 107 -15.62 28.62 -3.74
N ALA A 108 -14.51 29.37 -3.77
CA ALA A 108 -13.26 28.88 -4.36
C ALA A 108 -12.68 27.72 -3.55
N ALA A 109 -12.72 27.80 -2.22
CA ALA A 109 -12.29 26.70 -1.35
C ALA A 109 -13.06 25.40 -1.65
N HIS A 110 -14.39 25.48 -1.78
CA HIS A 110 -15.19 24.30 -2.11
C HIS A 110 -14.82 23.70 -3.47
N LYS A 111 -14.57 24.50 -4.50
CA LYS A 111 -14.15 24.00 -5.82
C LYS A 111 -12.83 23.23 -5.74
N LEU A 112 -11.84 23.78 -5.02
CA LEU A 112 -10.55 23.13 -4.80
C LEU A 112 -10.67 21.83 -4.00
N VAL A 113 -11.57 21.78 -3.01
CA VAL A 113 -11.87 20.54 -2.27
C VAL A 113 -12.46 19.46 -3.19
N GLU A 114 -13.41 19.80 -4.06
CA GLU A 114 -13.97 18.83 -5.00
C GLU A 114 -12.92 18.31 -5.98
N GLU A 115 -12.02 19.17 -6.46
CA GLU A 115 -10.87 18.75 -7.27
C GLU A 115 -9.91 17.85 -6.47
N ALA A 116 -9.62 18.20 -5.22
CA ALA A 116 -8.76 17.38 -4.36
C ALA A 116 -9.34 16.00 -4.07
N LYS A 117 -10.68 15.90 -3.94
CA LYS A 117 -11.39 14.62 -3.79
C LYS A 117 -11.26 13.77 -5.07
N GLU A 118 -11.43 14.38 -6.24
CA GLU A 118 -11.28 13.67 -7.51
C GLU A 118 -9.84 13.17 -7.72
N VAL A 119 -8.83 14.01 -7.44
CA VAL A 119 -7.43 13.57 -7.46
C VAL A 119 -7.19 12.47 -6.42
N GLY A 120 -7.85 12.54 -5.27
CA GLY A 120 -7.83 11.48 -4.25
C GLY A 120 -8.37 10.15 -4.77
N ARG A 121 -9.47 10.17 -5.52
CA ARG A 121 -10.03 8.96 -6.14
C ARG A 121 -9.06 8.34 -7.16
N GLN A 122 -8.43 9.17 -7.99
CA GLN A 122 -7.42 8.72 -8.96
C GLN A 122 -6.18 8.14 -8.26
N MET A 123 -5.75 8.76 -7.15
CA MET A 123 -4.66 8.26 -6.31
C MET A 123 -5.00 6.89 -5.71
N GLU A 124 -6.23 6.70 -5.21
CA GLU A 124 -6.69 5.42 -4.65
C GLU A 124 -6.74 4.33 -5.73
N GLU A 125 -7.25 4.63 -6.91
CA GLU A 125 -7.26 3.71 -8.06
C GLU A 125 -5.84 3.27 -8.44
N LYS A 126 -4.90 4.22 -8.54
CA LYS A 126 -3.49 3.92 -8.82
C LYS A 126 -2.81 3.12 -7.70
N ASN A 127 -3.13 3.40 -6.44
CA ASN A 127 -2.65 2.58 -5.33
C ASN A 127 -3.20 1.16 -5.39
N LYS A 128 -4.45 0.97 -5.84
CA LYS A 128 -5.07 -0.34 -6.02
C LYS A 128 -4.38 -1.13 -7.15
N GLU A 129 -4.11 -0.49 -8.29
CA GLU A 129 -3.32 -1.07 -9.38
C GLU A 129 -1.92 -1.47 -8.91
N ALA A 130 -1.25 -0.58 -8.17
CA ALA A 130 0.07 -0.85 -7.60
C ALA A 130 0.03 -2.04 -6.65
N ALA A 131 -0.90 -2.08 -5.71
CA ALA A 131 -1.05 -3.17 -4.75
C ALA A 131 -1.27 -4.52 -5.44
N ALA A 132 -2.09 -4.56 -6.49
CA ALA A 132 -2.30 -5.77 -7.28
C ALA A 132 -1.01 -6.24 -7.97
N ALA A 133 -0.26 -5.32 -8.59
CA ALA A 133 1.02 -5.64 -9.23
C ALA A 133 2.07 -6.13 -8.23
N ILE A 134 2.16 -5.49 -7.06
CA ILE A 134 3.08 -5.85 -5.97
C ILE A 134 2.73 -7.24 -5.44
N ALA A 135 1.44 -7.49 -5.15
CA ALA A 135 1.00 -8.77 -4.63
C ALA A 135 1.22 -9.90 -5.65
N HIS A 136 0.95 -9.66 -6.93
CA HIS A 136 1.24 -10.62 -7.99
C HIS A 136 2.75 -10.93 -8.04
N TYR A 137 3.61 -9.90 -8.04
CA TYR A 137 5.06 -10.07 -8.05
C TYR A 137 5.58 -10.87 -6.84
N ASN A 138 5.08 -10.57 -5.65
CA ASN A 138 5.54 -11.19 -4.41
C ASN A 138 5.01 -12.60 -4.18
N ASN A 139 3.86 -12.95 -4.76
CA ASN A 139 3.17 -14.20 -4.49
C ASN A 139 3.11 -15.10 -5.72
N GLU A 140 2.25 -14.74 -6.68
CA GLU A 140 1.99 -15.55 -7.88
C GLU A 140 3.24 -15.67 -8.75
N GLY A 141 4.02 -14.60 -8.87
CA GLY A 141 5.32 -14.57 -9.56
C GLY A 141 6.40 -15.45 -8.91
N LYS A 142 6.24 -15.87 -7.65
CA LYS A 142 7.15 -16.81 -6.96
C LYS A 142 6.65 -18.26 -7.02
N GLY A 143 5.48 -18.53 -7.59
CA GLY A 143 4.94 -19.89 -7.77
C GLY A 143 4.55 -20.62 -6.49
N LYS A 144 4.37 -19.92 -5.37
CA LYS A 144 4.09 -20.52 -4.05
C LYS A 144 2.61 -20.87 -3.78
N GLY A 145 1.72 -20.67 -4.77
CA GLY A 145 0.31 -21.02 -4.66
C GLY A 145 -0.49 -20.16 -3.66
N ASP A 146 -1.67 -20.67 -3.28
CA ASP A 146 -2.62 -19.97 -2.39
C ASP A 146 -2.23 -20.03 -0.91
N ASP A 147 -1.38 -21.00 -0.54
CA ASP A 147 -1.00 -21.32 0.84
C ASP A 147 0.16 -20.45 1.35
N TYR A 148 0.55 -19.44 0.57
CA TYR A 148 1.61 -18.48 0.89
C TYR A 148 1.16 -17.06 0.59
N PHE A 149 1.36 -16.13 1.53
CA PHE A 149 1.06 -14.72 1.31
C PHE A 149 2.12 -13.78 1.88
N ASP A 150 2.84 -13.13 0.98
CA ASP A 150 3.81 -12.08 1.24
C ASP A 150 3.17 -10.70 1.08
N MET A 151 3.09 -9.99 2.21
CA MET A 151 2.49 -8.67 2.35
C MET A 151 3.52 -7.54 2.27
N HIS A 152 4.80 -7.84 1.98
CA HIS A 152 5.80 -6.78 1.81
C HIS A 152 5.43 -5.80 0.69
N GLY A 153 5.69 -4.51 0.92
CA GLY A 153 5.37 -3.44 -0.03
C GLY A 153 3.87 -3.05 -0.10
N LEU A 154 2.99 -3.82 0.56
CA LEU A 154 1.57 -3.47 0.65
C LEU A 154 1.33 -2.51 1.81
N ARG A 155 0.39 -1.56 1.62
CA ARG A 155 -0.14 -0.74 2.70
C ARG A 155 -1.08 -1.58 3.57
N LYS A 156 -1.31 -1.13 4.81
CA LYS A 156 -2.09 -1.88 5.80
C LYS A 156 -3.45 -2.31 5.27
N GLU A 157 -4.22 -1.39 4.72
CA GLU A 157 -5.59 -1.63 4.26
C GLU A 157 -5.63 -2.58 3.06
N GLU A 158 -4.68 -2.42 2.13
CA GLU A 158 -4.53 -3.27 0.94
C GLU A 158 -4.19 -4.70 1.33
N ALA A 159 -3.20 -4.85 2.22
CA ALA A 159 -2.72 -6.14 2.67
C ALA A 159 -3.80 -6.92 3.44
N MET A 160 -4.54 -6.24 4.31
CA MET A 160 -5.65 -6.86 5.06
C MET A 160 -6.80 -7.28 4.15
N THR A 161 -7.15 -6.47 3.15
CA THR A 161 -8.18 -6.83 2.16
C THR A 161 -7.79 -8.09 1.41
N MET A 162 -6.54 -8.19 0.95
CA MET A 162 -6.04 -9.36 0.26
C MET A 162 -5.93 -10.59 1.15
N LEU A 163 -5.52 -10.42 2.41
CA LEU A 163 -5.49 -11.48 3.43
C LEU A 163 -6.88 -12.10 3.61
N GLN A 164 -7.90 -11.27 3.78
CA GLN A 164 -9.29 -11.70 3.92
C GLN A 164 -9.76 -12.53 2.72
N PHE A 165 -9.50 -12.06 1.50
CA PHE A 165 -9.85 -12.82 0.29
C PHE A 165 -9.13 -14.16 0.19
N ARG A 166 -7.84 -14.21 0.54
CA ARG A 166 -7.08 -15.46 0.52
C ARG A 166 -7.61 -16.46 1.56
N ILE A 167 -7.87 -16.01 2.78
CA ILE A 167 -8.46 -16.87 3.82
C ILE A 167 -9.82 -17.40 3.40
N GLN A 168 -10.67 -16.58 2.77
CA GLN A 168 -11.95 -17.04 2.22
C GLN A 168 -11.76 -18.13 1.15
N ARG A 169 -10.80 -17.97 0.23
CA ARG A 169 -10.47 -19.01 -0.77
C ARG A 169 -9.99 -20.31 -0.11
N LEU A 170 -9.18 -20.21 0.94
CA LEU A 170 -8.70 -21.37 1.69
C LEU A 170 -9.82 -22.06 2.46
N ARG A 171 -10.76 -21.30 3.06
CA ARG A 171 -11.96 -21.84 3.70
C ARG A 171 -12.91 -22.52 2.71
N ALA A 172 -12.96 -22.08 1.46
CA ALA A 172 -13.79 -22.70 0.43
C ALA A 172 -13.25 -24.05 -0.08
N LYS A 173 -12.03 -24.46 0.32
CA LYS A 173 -11.54 -25.82 0.07
C LYS A 173 -12.46 -26.86 0.76
N PRO A 174 -12.50 -28.12 0.28
CA PRO A 174 -13.37 -29.15 0.84
C PRO A 174 -13.25 -29.29 2.36
N SER A 175 -14.39 -29.58 3.00
CA SER A 175 -14.48 -29.67 4.46
C SER A 175 -13.42 -30.64 5.01
N GLY A 176 -12.64 -30.18 5.99
CA GLY A 176 -11.57 -30.95 6.62
C GLY A 176 -10.20 -30.83 5.96
N THR A 177 -10.06 -30.08 4.86
CA THR A 177 -8.75 -29.75 4.29
C THR A 177 -8.02 -28.79 5.23
N VAL A 178 -6.98 -29.27 5.91
CA VAL A 178 -6.10 -28.39 6.71
C VAL A 178 -5.03 -27.83 5.79
N THR A 179 -4.94 -26.50 5.73
CA THR A 179 -3.90 -25.80 4.97
C THR A 179 -3.00 -25.04 5.93
N ASP A 180 -1.70 -25.31 5.84
CA ASP A 180 -0.65 -24.50 6.47
C ASP A 180 -0.42 -23.23 5.63
N PHE A 181 -0.92 -22.11 6.13
CA PHE A 181 -0.88 -20.82 5.45
C PHE A 181 0.27 -19.95 5.96
N GLU A 182 1.32 -19.83 5.15
CA GLU A 182 2.50 -19.03 5.46
C GLU A 182 2.25 -17.55 5.18
N LEU A 183 2.30 -16.72 6.21
CA LEU A 183 2.03 -15.29 6.17
C LEU A 183 3.29 -14.48 6.46
N ILE A 184 3.76 -13.72 5.48
CA ILE A 184 4.91 -12.83 5.64
C ILE A 184 4.42 -11.39 5.78
N THR A 185 4.36 -10.89 7.02
CA THR A 185 3.94 -9.52 7.36
C THR A 185 5.09 -8.51 7.33
N GLY A 186 6.32 -9.01 7.25
CA GLY A 186 7.55 -8.23 7.24
C GLY A 186 8.01 -7.77 8.62
N ALA A 187 9.33 -7.67 8.79
CA ALA A 187 9.97 -7.46 10.09
C ALA A 187 9.89 -5.99 10.61
N GLY A 188 9.33 -5.07 9.82
CA GLY A 188 9.07 -3.68 10.23
C GLY A 188 10.31 -2.77 10.29
N HIS A 189 11.45 -3.20 9.75
CA HIS A 189 12.70 -2.43 9.79
C HIS A 189 12.71 -1.20 8.85
N HIS A 190 11.82 -1.17 7.85
CA HIS A 190 11.70 -0.09 6.86
C HIS A 190 10.43 0.75 7.04
N SER A 191 9.64 0.48 8.09
CA SER A 191 8.51 1.31 8.43
C SER A 191 9.00 2.63 9.02
N ALA A 192 8.30 3.73 8.73
CA ALA A 192 8.58 5.03 9.32
C ALA A 192 8.69 4.95 10.86
N PRO A 193 9.49 5.81 11.52
CA PRO A 193 9.61 5.84 12.98
C PRO A 193 8.22 5.88 13.64
N GLY A 194 7.93 4.94 14.55
CA GLY A 194 6.62 4.81 15.21
C GLY A 194 5.57 3.97 14.46
N LYS A 195 5.82 3.53 13.22
CA LYS A 195 4.94 2.66 12.44
C LYS A 195 5.45 1.22 12.28
N LYS A 196 6.39 0.81 13.14
CA LYS A 196 6.98 -0.53 13.10
C LYS A 196 5.91 -1.60 13.33
N GLN A 197 5.90 -2.63 12.49
CA GLN A 197 5.09 -3.84 12.65
C GLN A 197 3.56 -3.65 12.70
N LEU A 198 3.03 -2.54 12.19
CA LEU A 198 1.57 -2.31 12.13
C LEU A 198 0.84 -3.42 11.34
N LEU A 199 1.47 -3.93 10.29
CA LEU A 199 0.95 -5.07 9.52
C LEU A 199 0.85 -6.32 10.38
N LYS A 200 1.94 -6.70 11.08
CA LYS A 200 1.96 -7.85 11.97
C LYS A 200 0.86 -7.77 13.03
N ALA A 201 0.74 -6.63 13.72
CA ALA A 201 -0.27 -6.43 14.74
C ALA A 201 -1.69 -6.56 14.18
N ALA A 202 -1.95 -6.00 12.98
CA ALA A 202 -3.25 -6.11 12.32
C ALA A 202 -3.57 -7.55 11.89
N THR A 203 -2.59 -8.28 11.35
CA THR A 203 -2.74 -9.69 10.96
C THR A 203 -3.03 -10.56 12.16
N VAL A 204 -2.29 -10.40 13.27
CA VAL A 204 -2.51 -11.16 14.51
C VAL A 204 -3.91 -10.89 15.06
N ALA A 205 -4.31 -9.62 15.17
CA ALA A 205 -5.64 -9.25 15.66
C ALA A 205 -6.76 -9.85 14.80
N TYR A 206 -6.57 -9.87 13.47
CA TYR A 206 -7.53 -10.48 12.55
C TYR A 206 -7.60 -12.01 12.71
N LEU A 207 -6.47 -12.72 12.77
CA LEU A 207 -6.44 -14.17 12.96
C LEU A 207 -7.08 -14.58 14.30
N GLN A 208 -6.80 -13.84 15.37
CA GLN A 208 -7.42 -14.05 16.69
C GLN A 208 -8.94 -13.81 16.65
N GLY A 209 -9.38 -12.73 16.00
CA GLY A 209 -10.81 -12.41 15.86
C GLY A 209 -11.58 -13.46 15.06
N GLU A 210 -10.93 -14.07 14.07
CA GLU A 210 -11.48 -15.15 13.24
C GLU A 210 -11.35 -16.54 13.87
N GLY A 211 -10.73 -16.67 15.05
CA GLY A 211 -10.48 -17.95 15.71
C GLY A 211 -9.54 -18.88 14.94
N ILE A 212 -8.66 -18.34 14.10
CA ILE A 212 -7.72 -19.13 13.29
C ILE A 212 -6.47 -19.41 14.13
N PRO A 213 -6.10 -20.69 14.38
CA PRO A 213 -4.89 -21.01 15.10
C PRO A 213 -3.65 -20.64 14.30
N PHE A 214 -2.67 -19.99 14.93
CA PHE A 214 -1.41 -19.59 14.29
C PHE A 214 -0.21 -19.70 15.23
N THR A 215 0.97 -19.83 14.65
CA THR A 215 2.27 -19.80 15.34
C THR A 215 3.18 -18.76 14.71
N GLU A 216 4.03 -18.12 15.51
CA GLU A 216 5.05 -17.21 15.01
C GLU A 216 6.33 -17.99 14.68
N VAL A 217 6.71 -18.02 13.41
CA VAL A 217 7.94 -18.69 12.94
C VAL A 217 9.14 -17.75 13.07
N SER A 218 8.94 -16.46 12.82
CA SER A 218 9.97 -15.42 13.00
C SER A 218 9.33 -14.04 13.18
N ALA A 219 10.16 -13.04 13.50
CA ALA A 219 9.71 -11.65 13.72
C ALA A 219 8.89 -11.03 12.56
N GLY A 220 8.91 -11.63 11.36
CA GLY A 220 8.13 -11.17 10.20
C GLY A 220 7.35 -12.27 9.48
N SER A 221 7.23 -13.48 10.06
CA SER A 221 6.48 -14.60 9.46
C SER A 221 5.62 -15.34 10.48
N LEU A 222 4.39 -15.62 10.10
CA LEU A 222 3.37 -16.34 10.86
C LEU A 222 2.93 -17.57 10.05
N MET A 223 2.63 -18.67 10.73
CA MET A 223 2.04 -19.86 10.12
C MET A 223 0.63 -20.03 10.69
N ALA A 224 -0.40 -19.90 9.85
CA ALA A 224 -1.80 -20.05 10.24
C ALA A 224 -2.36 -21.38 9.73
N ASN A 225 -3.13 -22.08 10.56
CA ASN A 225 -3.78 -23.33 10.20
C ASN A 225 -5.23 -23.04 9.80
N ILE A 226 -5.52 -23.13 8.51
CA ILE A 226 -6.86 -22.84 7.98
C ILE A 226 -7.55 -24.15 7.61
N ILE A 227 -8.72 -24.36 8.21
CA ILE A 227 -9.57 -25.51 7.92
C ILE A 227 -10.56 -25.11 6.83
N GLY A 228 -10.57 -25.87 5.73
CA GLY A 228 -11.59 -25.79 4.71
C GLY A 228 -12.94 -26.19 5.31
N THR A 229 -13.97 -25.39 5.08
CA THR A 229 -15.35 -25.64 5.52
C THR A 229 -16.24 -26.10 4.35
N GLY A 230 -15.74 -26.06 3.11
CA GLY A 230 -16.51 -26.33 1.90
C GLY A 230 -17.63 -25.31 1.64
N GLU A 231 -17.70 -24.24 2.45
CA GLU A 231 -18.64 -23.15 2.25
C GLU A 231 -18.14 -22.33 1.06
N ALA A 232 -18.95 -22.25 0.01
CA ALA A 232 -18.55 -21.61 -1.25
C ALA A 232 -18.11 -20.17 -0.97
N ALA A 233 -16.85 -19.85 -1.30
CA ALA A 233 -16.38 -18.47 -1.28
C ALA A 233 -17.36 -17.65 -2.11
N VAL A 234 -17.98 -16.64 -1.48
CA VAL A 234 -18.63 -15.56 -2.22
C VAL A 234 -17.57 -15.05 -3.19
N ALA A 235 -17.82 -15.18 -4.49
CA ALA A 235 -16.81 -15.02 -5.53
C ALA A 235 -15.96 -13.77 -5.28
N ALA A 236 -14.68 -13.96 -4.98
CA ALA A 236 -13.73 -12.87 -4.90
C ALA A 236 -13.66 -12.20 -6.29
N PRO A 237 -13.60 -10.86 -6.39
CA PRO A 237 -13.35 -10.22 -7.66
C PRO A 237 -11.96 -10.64 -8.12
N THR A 238 -11.89 -11.47 -9.17
CA THR A 238 -10.65 -11.76 -9.87
C THR A 238 -10.06 -10.46 -10.41
N ALA A 239 -8.74 -10.37 -10.54
CA ALA A 239 -8.06 -9.20 -11.12
C ALA A 239 -8.60 -8.83 -12.52
N THR A 240 -9.22 -9.78 -13.22
CA THR A 240 -9.90 -9.60 -14.51
C THR A 240 -11.30 -8.99 -14.39
N ALA A 241 -11.98 -9.12 -13.23
CA ALA A 241 -13.32 -8.56 -12.99
C ALA A 241 -13.31 -7.11 -12.46
N MET A 242 -12.15 -6.61 -12.02
CA MET A 242 -12.00 -5.22 -11.54
C MET A 242 -12.13 -4.17 -12.66
N ALA A 243 -11.99 -4.58 -13.93
CA ALA A 243 -12.22 -3.71 -15.09
C ALA A 243 -13.68 -3.72 -15.59
N ALA A 244 -14.51 -4.71 -15.21
CA ALA A 244 -15.85 -4.89 -15.78
C ALA A 244 -16.99 -4.43 -14.85
N ASP A 245 -16.83 -4.47 -13.53
CA ASP A 245 -17.91 -4.11 -12.59
C ASP A 245 -18.13 -2.58 -12.44
N ALA A 246 -17.21 -1.76 -12.97
CA ALA A 246 -17.41 -0.31 -13.08
C ALA A 246 -18.35 0.10 -14.24
N ALA A 247 -18.68 -0.84 -15.15
CA ALA A 247 -19.58 -0.59 -16.27
C ALA A 247 -21.05 -0.92 -15.94
N ALA A 248 -21.32 -1.90 -15.07
CA ALA A 248 -22.69 -2.36 -14.82
C ALA A 248 -23.51 -1.51 -13.82
N LYS A 249 -22.87 -0.68 -12.98
CA LYS A 249 -23.57 0.29 -12.09
C LYS A 249 -23.77 1.68 -12.72
N LYS A 250 -23.55 1.82 -14.03
CA LYS A 250 -23.83 3.04 -14.80
C LYS A 250 -25.22 3.09 -15.44
N ASP A 251 -25.95 1.98 -15.52
CA ASP A 251 -27.26 1.96 -16.20
C ASP A 251 -28.50 2.07 -15.30
N GLU A 252 -28.41 1.80 -13.99
CA GLU A 252 -29.56 2.03 -13.10
C GLU A 252 -29.67 3.46 -12.54
N LYS A 253 -28.59 4.26 -12.56
CA LYS A 253 -28.64 5.66 -12.10
C LYS A 253 -28.96 6.67 -13.21
N LYS A 254 -29.10 6.23 -14.47
CA LYS A 254 -29.54 7.06 -15.60
C LYS A 254 -31.07 7.12 -15.74
N ALA A 255 -31.81 6.16 -15.16
CA ALA A 255 -33.28 6.18 -15.13
C ALA A 255 -33.86 7.08 -14.03
N ALA A 256 -33.17 7.25 -12.89
CA ALA A 256 -33.66 8.10 -11.79
C ALA A 256 -33.43 9.62 -12.01
N ALA A 257 -32.58 10.00 -12.96
CA ALA A 257 -32.27 11.41 -13.25
C ALA A 257 -33.24 12.07 -14.25
N SER A 258 -34.04 11.30 -15.02
CA SER A 258 -35.03 11.88 -15.94
C SER A 258 -36.41 12.13 -15.29
N ALA A 259 -36.70 11.55 -14.12
CA ALA A 259 -37.97 11.74 -13.43
C ALA A 259 -38.04 13.02 -12.56
N SER A 260 -36.91 13.55 -12.09
CA SER A 260 -36.88 14.76 -11.25
C SER A 260 -36.75 16.08 -12.03
N ALA A 261 -36.42 16.04 -13.33
CA ALA A 261 -36.37 17.23 -14.18
C ALA A 261 -37.76 17.66 -14.68
N SER A 262 -38.75 16.75 -14.72
CA SER A 262 -40.10 17.06 -15.21
C SER A 262 -41.02 17.68 -14.14
N LYS A 263 -40.65 17.63 -12.85
CA LYS A 263 -41.49 18.14 -11.74
C LYS A 263 -41.15 19.56 -11.28
N LEU A 264 -40.06 20.16 -11.76
CA LEU A 264 -39.68 21.54 -11.44
C LEU A 264 -40.06 22.56 -12.53
N GLN A 265 -40.55 22.10 -13.69
CA GLN A 265 -41.02 22.98 -14.77
C GLN A 265 -42.53 23.28 -14.73
N GLN A 266 -43.31 22.59 -13.90
CA GLN A 266 -44.75 22.87 -13.76
C GLN A 266 -45.09 23.90 -12.66
N THR A 267 -44.12 24.36 -11.86
CA THR A 267 -44.36 25.34 -10.78
C THR A 267 -43.97 26.77 -11.13
N THR A 268 -43.36 27.03 -12.29
CA THR A 268 -42.95 28.38 -12.72
C THR A 268 -43.91 29.06 -13.68
N GLU A 269 -44.87 28.34 -14.29
CA GLU A 269 -45.86 28.96 -15.20
C GLU A 269 -47.13 29.47 -14.48
N LYS A 270 -47.41 29.03 -13.25
CA LYS A 270 -48.61 29.48 -12.51
C LYS A 270 -48.47 30.79 -11.72
N ARG A 271 -47.30 31.45 -11.75
CA ARG A 271 -47.08 32.74 -11.06
C ARG A 271 -47.11 33.97 -11.97
N LYS A 272 -47.33 33.81 -13.28
CA LYS A 272 -47.31 34.94 -14.24
C LYS A 272 -48.68 35.49 -14.65
N GLU A 273 -49.78 34.99 -14.06
CA GLU A 273 -51.16 35.40 -14.44
C GLU A 273 -51.94 36.20 -13.37
N LYS A 274 -51.32 36.59 -12.25
CA LYS A 274 -51.97 37.47 -11.26
C LYS A 274 -51.10 38.68 -10.96
N GLY A 275 -51.15 39.68 -11.84
CA GLY A 275 -50.45 40.95 -11.62
C GLY A 275 -50.68 41.96 -12.73
N LYS A 276 -51.94 42.20 -13.15
CA LYS A 276 -52.26 43.30 -14.06
C LYS A 276 -53.70 43.82 -13.90
N CYS A 277 -53.87 44.77 -12.98
CA CYS A 277 -54.91 45.81 -12.89
C CYS A 277 -54.63 46.56 -11.56
N GLY A 278 -54.50 47.87 -11.44
CA GLY A 278 -54.66 49.01 -12.33
C GLY A 278 -54.81 50.28 -11.45
N GLY A 279 -54.49 51.45 -12.00
CA GLY A 279 -54.86 52.78 -11.47
C GLY A 279 -53.88 53.37 -10.44
N LEU A 280 -53.04 54.36 -10.74
CA LEU A 280 -53.30 55.81 -10.95
C LEU A 280 -54.07 56.48 -9.79
N CYS A 281 -53.40 57.30 -8.97
CA CYS A 281 -53.86 58.65 -8.59
C CYS A 281 -52.79 59.45 -7.80
N THR A 282 -52.14 60.36 -8.51
CA THR A 282 -51.87 61.80 -8.29
C THR A 282 -52.11 62.48 -6.91
N VAL A 283 -51.20 63.43 -6.58
CA VAL A 283 -51.25 64.65 -5.70
C VAL A 283 -51.70 64.46 -4.23
N MET A 284 -51.16 65.12 -3.19
CA MET A 284 -50.40 66.36 -2.96
C MET A 284 -49.45 66.16 -1.78
#